data_AF-A0A7W6P6P6-F1
#
_entry.id   AF-A0A7W6P6P6-F1
#
_cell.length_a   1.000
_cell.length_b   1.000
_cell.length_c   1.000
_cell.angle_alpha   90.00
_cell.angle_beta   90.00
_cell.angle_gamma   90.00
#
_symmetry.space_group_name_H-M   'P 1'
#
loop_
_entity.id
_entity.type
_entity.pdbx_description
1 polymer ?
#
loop_
_entity_poly.entity_id
_entity_poly.type
_entity_poly.pdbx_seq_one_letter_code
_entity_poly.pdbx_strand_id
1 'polypeptide(L)'
;MKITLDTRSLLLGFLGAGLMFAAISFKNDQNQAGGKYRAEVNANNMLVILDSETGNYIIAPAMQSAGKVQWIKGEFDKTFSTATDNKKEPK
;
A
#
# COMPACT_ATOMS: atom_id res chain seq x y z
N MET A 1 26.22 50.55 11.48
CA MET A 1 26.50 49.60 10.38
C MET A 1 25.33 49.60 9.41
N LYS A 2 25.55 49.70 8.10
CA LYS A 2 24.49 49.53 7.09
C LYS A 2 24.70 48.17 6.42
N ILE A 3 23.74 47.26 6.57
CA ILE A 3 23.75 45.97 5.88
C ILE A 3 23.21 46.23 4.48
N THR A 4 24.08 46.26 3.48
CA THR A 4 23.69 46.25 2.07
C THR A 4 23.31 44.84 1.68
N LEU A 5 22.00 44.57 1.68
CA LEU A 5 21.44 43.30 1.21
C LEU A 5 21.47 43.31 -0.33
N ASP A 6 22.34 42.51 -0.95
CA ASP A 6 22.29 42.28 -2.38
C ASP A 6 21.13 41.32 -2.70
N THR A 7 20.05 41.89 -3.23
CA THR A 7 18.81 41.17 -3.56
C THR A 7 19.02 40.10 -4.62
N ARG A 8 20.06 40.20 -5.47
CA ARG A 8 20.39 39.17 -6.46
C ARG A 8 20.93 37.90 -5.79
N SER A 9 21.81 38.08 -4.80
CA SER A 9 22.34 36.99 -3.99
C SER A 9 21.26 36.31 -3.14
N LEU A 10 20.28 37.09 -2.65
CA LEU A 10 19.13 36.56 -1.91
C LEU A 10 18.21 35.70 -2.80
N LEU A 11 17.95 36.14 -4.03
CA LEU A 11 17.14 35.41 -5.00
C LEU A 11 17.80 34.08 -5.42
N LEU A 12 19.12 34.08 -5.63
CA LEU A 12 19.90 32.87 -5.91
C LEU A 12 19.83 31.86 -4.75
N GLY A 13 19.97 32.33 -3.50
CA GLY A 13 19.81 31.49 -2.31
C GLY A 13 18.41 30.92 -2.15
N PHE A 14 17.38 31.72 -2.44
CA PHE A 14 15.99 31.28 -2.41
C PHE A 14 15.69 30.24 -3.49
N LEU A 15 16.20 30.42 -4.71
CA LEU A 15 16.04 29.45 -5.80
C LEU A 15 16.70 28.10 -5.48
N GLY A 16 17.93 28.15 -4.93
CA GLY A 16 18.66 26.96 -4.51
C GLY A 16 17.95 26.18 -3.40
N ALA A 17 17.47 26.88 -2.37
CA ALA A 17 16.70 26.25 -1.29
C ALA A 17 15.35 25.70 -1.78
N GLY A 18 14.63 26.45 -2.62
CA GLY A 18 13.34 26.05 -3.18
C GLY A 18 13.41 24.76 -4.01
N LEU A 19 14.48 24.59 -4.81
CA LEU A 19 14.71 23.36 -5.58
C LEU A 19 14.97 22.13 -4.68
N MET A 20 15.67 22.31 -3.55
CA MET A 20 15.87 21.21 -2.59
C MET A 20 14.56 20.79 -1.94
N PHE A 21 13.69 21.74 -1.55
CA PHE A 21 12.36 21.42 -1.02
C PHE A 21 11.49 20.70 -2.05
N ALA A 22 11.51 21.14 -3.31
CA ALA A 22 10.78 20.47 -4.38
C ALA A 22 11.27 19.03 -4.61
N ALA A 23 12.58 18.80 -4.67
CA ALA A 23 13.16 17.47 -4.86
C ALA A 23 12.87 16.49 -3.71
N ILE A 24 12.75 16.98 -2.48
CA ILE A 24 12.38 16.17 -1.31
C ILE A 24 10.87 15.90 -1.30
N SER A 25 10.04 16.86 -1.73
CA SER A 25 8.58 16.72 -1.77
C SER A 25 8.12 15.63 -2.74
N PHE A 26 8.81 15.43 -3.87
CA PHE A 26 8.48 14.37 -4.84
C PHE A 26 8.94 12.96 -4.44
N LYS A 27 9.75 12.81 -3.37
CA LYS A 27 10.20 11.47 -2.92
C LYS A 27 9.21 10.76 -2.00
N ASN A 28 8.14 11.42 -1.56
CA ASN A 28 7.22 10.85 -0.58
C ASN A 28 6.01 10.12 -1.20
N ASP A 29 5.83 10.20 -2.52
CA ASP A 29 4.78 9.51 -3.26
C ASP A 29 5.27 8.24 -3.99
N GLN A 30 6.40 7.67 -3.58
CA GLN A 30 6.65 6.24 -3.78
C GLN A 30 5.80 5.43 -2.80
N ASN A 31 4.49 5.68 -2.81
CA ASN A 31 3.54 4.72 -2.32
C ASN A 31 3.78 3.45 -3.15
N GLN A 32 4.22 2.40 -2.48
CA GLN A 32 4.68 1.13 -3.03
C GLN A 32 3.68 0.57 -4.05
N ALA A 33 3.80 0.95 -5.32
CA ALA A 33 2.83 0.62 -6.37
C ALA A 33 2.82 -0.87 -6.75
N GLY A 34 3.48 -1.74 -5.99
CA GLY A 34 3.50 -3.17 -6.23
C GLY A 34 4.58 -3.88 -5.44
N GLY A 35 4.57 -3.73 -4.11
CA GLY A 35 5.31 -4.70 -3.29
C GLY A 35 4.77 -6.11 -3.55
N LYS A 36 5.65 -7.13 -3.46
CA LYS A 36 5.29 -8.55 -3.63
C LYS A 36 4.02 -8.91 -2.86
N TYR A 37 3.92 -8.42 -1.62
CA TYR A 37 2.75 -8.60 -0.78
C TYR A 37 1.89 -7.33 -0.74
N ARG A 38 0.59 -7.48 -1.00
CA ARG A 38 -0.42 -6.43 -0.84
C ARG A 38 -1.36 -6.79 0.29
N ALA A 39 -1.58 -5.86 1.21
CA ALA A 39 -2.46 -6.04 2.35
C ALA A 39 -3.68 -5.11 2.23
N GLU A 40 -4.88 -5.67 2.36
CA GLU A 40 -6.14 -4.92 2.34
C GLU A 40 -6.99 -5.29 3.57
N VAL A 41 -7.60 -4.28 4.18
CA VAL A 41 -8.51 -4.43 5.32
C VAL A 41 -9.89 -3.95 4.90
N ASN A 42 -10.90 -4.81 5.07
CA ASN A 42 -12.29 -4.46 4.82
C ASN A 42 -12.92 -3.75 6.06
N ALA A 43 -14.01 -3.02 5.86
CA ALA A 43 -14.83 -2.41 6.92
C ALA A 43 -15.25 -3.36 8.05
N ASN A 44 -15.32 -4.66 7.80
CA ASN A 44 -15.61 -5.68 8.81
C ASN A 44 -14.37 -6.15 9.58
N ASN A 45 -13.23 -5.44 9.55
CA ASN A 45 -11.96 -5.81 10.18
C ASN A 45 -11.38 -7.16 9.70
N MET A 46 -11.74 -7.58 8.49
CA MET A 46 -11.08 -8.71 7.83
C MET A 46 -9.83 -8.21 7.11
N LEU A 47 -8.69 -8.86 7.35
CA LEU A 47 -7.42 -8.60 6.66
C LEU A 47 -7.18 -9.66 5.60
N VAL A 48 -6.81 -9.24 4.40
CA VAL A 48 -6.35 -10.09 3.29
C VAL A 48 -4.94 -9.66 2.91
N ILE A 49 -4.01 -10.61 2.84
CA ILE A 49 -2.67 -10.38 2.31
C ILE A 49 -2.50 -11.28 1.08
N LEU A 50 -2.20 -10.67 -0.06
CA LEU A 50 -2.00 -11.33 -1.34
C LEU A 50 -0.53 -11.22 -1.78
N ASP A 51 0.08 -12.35 -2.11
CA ASP A 51 1.32 -12.40 -2.90
C ASP A 51 0.96 -12.21 -4.37
N SER A 52 1.28 -11.03 -4.90
CA SER A 52 1.01 -10.64 -6.29
C SER A 52 1.81 -11.42 -7.33
N GLU A 53 2.91 -12.09 -6.94
CA GLU A 53 3.71 -12.90 -7.86
C GLU A 53 3.15 -14.32 -8.03
N THR A 54 2.59 -14.89 -6.97
CA THR A 54 2.17 -16.30 -6.94
C THR A 54 0.67 -16.51 -6.83
N GLY A 55 -0.10 -15.46 -6.50
CA GLY A 55 -1.53 -15.57 -6.21
C GLY A 55 -1.84 -16.25 -4.87
N ASN A 56 -0.81 -16.58 -4.07
CA ASN A 56 -1.02 -17.08 -2.70
C ASN A 56 -1.60 -15.98 -1.82
N TYR A 57 -2.50 -16.34 -0.91
CA TYR A 57 -3.07 -15.40 0.01
C TYR A 57 -3.19 -15.95 1.43
N ILE A 58 -3.26 -15.05 2.40
CA ILE A 58 -3.68 -15.32 3.77
C ILE A 58 -4.80 -14.36 4.17
N ILE A 59 -5.82 -14.89 4.84
CA ILE A 59 -6.98 -14.14 5.33
C ILE A 59 -7.02 -14.28 6.85
N ALA A 60 -7.16 -13.17 7.56
CA ALA A 60 -7.55 -13.14 8.96
C ALA A 60 -8.98 -12.58 9.03
N PRO A 61 -9.99 -13.43 9.28
CA PRO A 61 -11.35 -12.98 9.51
C PRO A 61 -11.43 -12.07 10.74
N ALA A 62 -12.50 -11.27 10.79
CA ALA A 62 -12.83 -10.50 11.98
C ALA A 62 -12.88 -11.41 13.21
N MET A 63 -12.12 -11.09 14.25
CA MET A 63 -12.17 -11.84 15.50
C MET A 63 -13.57 -11.75 16.10
N GLN A 64 -14.30 -12.86 16.12
CA GLN A 64 -15.58 -12.97 16.82
C GLN A 64 -15.40 -13.30 18.31
N SER A 65 -14.18 -13.68 18.73
CA SER A 65 -13.84 -14.10 20.09
C SER A 65 -12.37 -13.79 20.40
N ALA A 66 -12.10 -13.24 21.58
CA ALA A 66 -10.75 -12.92 22.04
C ALA A 66 -9.89 -14.19 22.19
N GLY A 67 -8.70 -14.21 21.56
CA GLY A 67 -7.67 -15.24 21.79
C GLY A 67 -7.49 -16.30 20.70
N LYS A 68 -8.28 -16.29 19.62
CA LYS A 68 -8.09 -17.21 18.47
C LYS A 68 -8.16 -16.47 17.14
N VAL A 69 -7.03 -15.92 16.69
CA VAL A 69 -6.89 -15.46 15.30
C VAL A 69 -6.70 -16.69 14.42
N GLN A 70 -7.68 -17.02 13.59
CA GLN A 70 -7.55 -18.06 12.58
C GLN A 70 -7.01 -17.45 11.29
N TRP A 71 -5.82 -17.87 10.89
CA TRP A 71 -5.26 -17.53 9.59
C TRP A 71 -5.67 -18.59 8.58
N ILE A 72 -6.38 -18.17 7.54
CA ILE A 72 -6.79 -19.02 6.42
C ILE A 72 -5.82 -18.76 5.28
N LYS A 73 -5.08 -19.78 4.86
CA LYS A 73 -4.17 -19.71 3.70
C LYS A 73 -4.81 -20.34 2.47
N GLY A 74 -4.47 -19.85 1.28
CA GLY A 74 -4.94 -20.45 0.03
C GLY A 74 -4.19 -19.93 -1.21
N GLU A 75 -4.53 -20.50 -2.35
CA GLU A 75 -4.07 -20.11 -3.69
C GLU A 75 -5.26 -19.54 -4.45
N PHE A 76 -5.13 -18.33 -5.01
CA PHE A 76 -6.23 -17.62 -5.64
C PHE A 76 -6.89 -18.46 -6.74
N ASP A 77 -6.12 -19.01 -7.68
CA ASP A 77 -6.68 -19.74 -8.84
C ASP A 77 -7.42 -21.01 -8.44
N LYS A 78 -6.89 -21.78 -7.47
CA LYS A 78 -7.56 -23.00 -6.97
C LYS A 78 -8.86 -22.67 -6.26
N THR A 79 -8.84 -21.67 -5.40
CA THR A 79 -10.04 -21.21 -4.69
C THR A 79 -11.07 -20.65 -5.67
N PHE A 80 -10.63 -19.88 -6.68
CA PHE A 80 -11.48 -19.30 -7.70
C PHE A 80 -12.14 -20.38 -8.57
N SER A 81 -11.37 -21.34 -9.08
CA SER A 81 -11.91 -22.46 -9.87
C SER A 81 -12.95 -23.24 -9.09
N THR A 82 -12.65 -23.59 -7.84
CA THR A 82 -13.57 -24.29 -6.94
C THR A 82 -14.87 -23.49 -6.75
N ALA A 83 -14.76 -22.17 -6.55
CA ALA A 83 -15.92 -21.31 -6.41
C ALA A 83 -16.77 -21.22 -7.69
N THR A 84 -16.14 -21.22 -8.87
CA THR A 84 -16.86 -21.24 -10.15
C THR A 84 -17.52 -22.58 -10.43
N ASP A 85 -16.91 -23.70 -10.03
CA ASP A 85 -17.47 -25.03 -10.23
C ASP A 85 -18.61 -25.30 -9.25
N ASN A 86 -18.53 -24.82 -8.00
CA ASN A 86 -19.64 -24.87 -7.05
C ASN A 86 -20.85 -24.02 -7.47
N LYS A 87 -20.66 -23.00 -8.32
CA LYS A 87 -21.79 -22.25 -8.92
C LYS A 87 -22.48 -23.02 -10.04
N LYS A 88 -21.89 -24.10 -10.55
CA LYS A 88 -22.50 -25.01 -11.52
C LYS A 88 -23.18 -26.16 -10.78
N GLU A 89 -24.03 -25.87 -9.80
CA GLU A 89 -24.97 -26.92 -9.36
C GLU A 89 -25.98 -27.21 -10.48
N PRO A 90 -26.35 -28.49 -10.66
CA PRO A 90 -27.10 -28.96 -11.81
C PRO A 90 -28.52 -28.40 -11.80
N LYS A 91 -29.02 -28.06 -13.00
CA LYS A 91 -30.45 -27.80 -13.21
C LYS A 91 -31.30 -29.02 -12.84
#